data_AF-A0A968P8F5-F1
#
_entry.id   AF-A0A968P8F5-F1
#
_cell.length_a   1.000
_cell.length_b   1.000
_cell.length_c   1.000
_cell.angle_alpha   90.00
_cell.angle_beta   90.00
_cell.angle_gamma   90.00
#
_symmetry.space_group_name_H-M   'P 1'
#
loop_
_entity.id
_entity.type
_entity.pdbx_description
1 polymer ?
#
loop_
_entity_poly.entity_id
_entity_poly.type
_entity_poly.pdbx_seq_one_letter_code
_entity_poly.pdbx_strand_id
1 'polypeptide(L)' 'MSAGLSESVWRVVRGGSWNNPSRNLRAAIRNRNPARNRNQNVGFRVVAGVGPEHASRPWA' A
#
# COMPACT_ATOMS: atom_id res chain seq x y z
N MET A 1 -8.89 22.02 25.54
CA MET A 1 -7.78 21.03 25.62
C MET A 1 -7.81 20.21 24.33
N SER A 2 -6.70 20.18 23.60
CA SER A 2 -6.61 19.76 22.19
C SER A 2 -7.07 18.31 21.95
N ALA A 3 -7.72 18.06 20.80
CA ALA A 3 -8.24 16.77 20.36
C ALA A 3 -7.11 15.73 20.20
N GLY A 4 -7.08 14.75 21.11
CA GLY A 4 -6.12 13.66 21.11
C GLY A 4 -6.54 12.52 20.17
N LEU A 5 -6.09 12.56 18.93
CA LEU A 5 -6.09 11.38 18.06
C LEU A 5 -4.66 11.06 17.61
N SER A 6 -3.81 10.68 18.57
CA SER A 6 -2.62 9.87 18.29
C SER A 6 -2.99 8.38 18.15
N GLU A 7 -4.12 8.08 17.51
CA GLU A 7 -4.44 6.72 17.10
C GLU A 7 -3.38 6.30 16.09
N SER A 8 -2.67 5.21 16.37
CA SER A 8 -1.71 4.62 15.45
C SER A 8 -2.35 4.39 14.09
N VAL A 9 -2.11 5.27 13.12
CA VAL A 9 -2.65 5.12 11.77
C VAL A 9 -2.01 3.87 11.15
N TRP A 10 -2.82 2.90 10.75
CA TRP A 10 -2.36 1.70 10.07
C TRP A 10 -2.58 1.82 8.56
N ARG A 11 -1.63 1.34 7.76
CA ARG A 11 -1.71 1.27 6.31
C ARG A 11 -1.47 -0.16 5.84
N VAL A 12 -2.09 -0.48 4.71
CA VAL A 12 -1.95 -1.78 4.09
C VAL A 12 -0.75 -1.76 3.14
N VAL A 13 0.13 -2.76 3.25
CA VAL A 13 1.21 -3.03 2.30
C VAL A 13 0.92 -4.34 1.56
N ARG A 14 1.21 -4.38 0.27
CA ARG A 14 0.85 -5.48 -0.65
C ARG A 14 2.08 -6.01 -1.39
N GLY A 15 1.97 -7.23 -1.91
CA GLY A 15 3.03 -7.89 -2.70
C GLY A 15 4.07 -8.66 -1.88
N GLY A 16 4.27 -8.31 -0.61
CA GLY A 16 5.31 -8.92 0.23
C GLY A 16 6.72 -8.45 -0.12
N SER A 17 7.72 -9.03 0.52
CA SER A 17 9.14 -8.72 0.40
C SER A 17 9.97 -10.00 0.51
N TRP A 18 11.28 -9.91 0.26
CA TRP A 18 12.21 -11.03 0.39
C TRP A 18 12.21 -11.64 1.80
N ASN A 19 11.82 -10.88 2.83
CA ASN A 19 11.76 -11.33 4.23
C ASN A 19 10.36 -11.83 4.66
N ASN A 20 9.47 -12.15 3.71
CA ASN A 20 8.14 -12.68 4.03
C ASN A 20 8.04 -14.18 3.74
N PRO A 21 7.35 -14.96 4.60
CA PRO A 21 7.06 -16.36 4.30
C PRO A 21 6.16 -16.48 3.08
N SER A 22 6.29 -17.59 2.33
CA SER A 22 5.56 -17.83 1.07
C SER A 22 4.05 -17.62 1.18
N ARG A 23 3.44 -18.02 2.30
CA ARG A 23 2.01 -17.82 2.60
C ARG A 23 1.58 -16.35 2.54
N ASN A 24 2.49 -15.41 2.82
CA ASN A 24 2.23 -13.97 2.85
C ASN A 24 2.47 -13.27 1.50
N LEU A 25 2.98 -13.99 0.50
CA LEU A 25 3.21 -13.47 -0.85
C LEU A 25 1.96 -13.59 -1.75
N ARG A 26 0.90 -14.23 -1.26
CA ARG A 26 -0.34 -14.40 -2.03
C ARG A 26 -1.00 -13.05 -2.32
N ALA A 27 -1.58 -12.95 -3.52
CA ALA A 27 -2.24 -11.73 -3.97
C ALA A 27 -3.32 -11.25 -2.99
N ALA A 28 -4.00 -12.11 -2.22
CA ALA A 28 -5.03 -11.69 -1.27
C ALA A 28 -4.50 -11.10 0.06
N ILE A 29 -3.21 -11.26 0.40
CA ILE A 29 -2.68 -10.91 1.73
C ILE A 29 -2.52 -9.41 1.93
N ARG A 30 -3.06 -8.87 3.01
CA ARG A 30 -3.03 -7.43 3.36
C ARG A 30 -2.21 -7.21 4.62
N ASN A 31 -0.91 -6.96 4.47
CA ASN A 31 -0.04 -6.73 5.63
C ASN A 31 -0.38 -5.40 6.31
N ARG A 32 -0.59 -5.43 7.63
CA ARG A 32 -0.97 -4.27 8.44
C ARG A 32 0.28 -3.66 9.07
N ASN A 33 0.70 -2.49 8.58
CA ASN A 33 1.87 -1.77 9.10
C ASN A 33 1.48 -0.40 9.66
N PRO A 34 2.15 0.11 10.71
CA PRO A 34 1.98 1.49 11.15
C PRO A 34 2.39 2.44 10.02
N ALA A 35 1.67 3.55 9.82
CA ALA A 35 1.96 4.55 8.79
C ALA A 35 3.35 5.19 8.97
N ARG A 36 3.83 5.27 10.22
CA ARG A 36 5.17 5.76 10.57
C ARG A 36 6.28 4.72 10.39
N ASN A 37 5.94 3.47 10.04
CA ASN A 37 6.95 2.43 9.85
C ASN A 37 7.83 2.78 8.63
N ARG A 38 9.15 2.66 8.80
CA ARG A 38 10.18 2.91 7.78
C ARG A 38 11.11 1.70 7.62
N ASN A 39 10.59 0.50 7.87
CA ASN A 39 11.30 -0.76 7.67
C ASN A 39 11.82 -0.86 6.22
N GLN A 40 13.07 -1.30 6.06
CA GLN A 40 13.77 -1.39 4.78
C GLN A 40 13.12 -2.38 3.78
N ASN A 41 12.22 -3.24 4.26
CA ASN A 41 11.44 -4.17 3.43
C ASN A 41 10.16 -3.56 2.84
N VAL A 42 9.93 -2.26 3.06
CA VAL A 42 8.77 -1.53 2.53
C VAL A 42 9.22 -0.57 1.43
N GLY A 43 8.71 -0.79 0.21
CA GLY A 43 8.87 0.11 -0.93
C GLY A 43 7.54 0.74 -1.38
N PHE A 44 7.57 1.40 -2.54
CA PHE A 44 6.37 1.97 -3.18
C PHE A 44 6.32 1.58 -4.66
N ARG A 45 5.10 1.49 -5.20
CA ARG A 45 4.84 1.36 -6.64
C ARG A 45 3.99 2.55 -7.04
N VAL A 46 4.49 3.35 -7.98
CA VAL A 46 3.75 4.50 -8.51
C VAL A 46 2.60 3.99 -9.37
N VAL A 47 1.45 4.65 -9.27
CA VAL A 47 0.29 4.42 -10.11
C VAL A 47 -0.11 5.77 -10.70
N ALA A 48 -0.25 5.82 -12.02
CA ALA A 48 -0.80 6.98 -12.70
C ALA A 48 -2.33 6.86 -12.71
N GLY A 49 -3.03 7.96 -12.42
CA GLY A 49 -4.46 8.05 -12.68
C GLY A 49 -4.70 8.03 -14.19
N VAL A 50 -5.69 7.28 -14.64
CA VAL A 50 -6.16 7.33 -16.02
C VAL A 50 -6.99 8.61 -16.15
N GLY A 51 -6.46 9.62 -16.84
CA GLY A 51 -7.21 10.83 -17.14
C GLY A 51 -8.38 10.55 -18.10
N PRO A 52 -9.37 11.47 -18.21
CA PRO A 52 -10.51 11.30 -19.11
C PRO A 52 -10.11 11.00 -20.56
N GLU A 53 -8.98 11.55 -21.01
CA GLU A 53 -8.39 11.35 -22.34
C GLU A 53 -7.85 9.93 -22.55
N HIS A 54 -7.41 9.28 -21.47
CA HIS A 54 -6.86 7.93 -21.52
C HIS A 54 -7.97 6.88 -21.34
N ALA A 55 -9.02 7.20 -20.58
CA ALA A 55 -10.22 6.36 -20.41
C ALA A 55 -11.11 6.31 -21.66
N SER A 56 -10.98 7.29 -22.56
CA SER A 56 -11.73 7.35 -23.82
C SER A 56 -11.04 6.60 -24.97
N ARG A 57 -9.87 5.98 -24.74
CA ARG A 57 -9.19 5.15 -25.74
C ARG A 57 -9.88 3.78 -25.85
N PRO A 58 -10.10 3.27 -27.08
CA PRO A 58 -10.86 2.04 -27.30
C PRO A 58 -10.18 0.75 -26.80
N TRP A 59 -8.94 0.84 -26.31
CA TRP A 59 -8.19 -0.27 -25.73
C TRP A 59 -7.81 -0.04 -24.26
N ALA A 60 -8.21 1.09 -23.68
CA ALA A 60 -8.07 1.34 -22.25
C ALA A 60 -9.05 0.49 -21.42
#